data_AF-A0A6J8F153-F1
#
_entry.id   AF-A0A6J8F153-F1
#
_cell.length_a   1.000
_cell.length_b   1.000
_cell.length_c   1.000
_cell.angle_alpha   90.00
_cell.angle_beta   90.00
_cell.angle_gamma   90.00
#
_symmetry.space_group_name_H-M   'P 1'
#
loop_
_entity.id
_entity.type
_entity.pdbx_description
1 polymer ?
#
loop_
_entity_poly.entity_id
_entity_poly.type
_entity_poly.pdbx_seq_one_letter_code
_entity_poly.pdbx_strand_id
1 'polypeptide(L)'
;MTNMYYLKLQNNEISTMSSLVFMNLPSLQYLHLENNKIQLLKSNTFVNMTNLYYIYLSGNNISHIEEHAFGNLTSLSTLSLTSNPLNCNCSIYPFWSWLIERATIGTTAVFVKVLVLSKMYGDGTLVIALCLDTLGKCIPDNCPCFNGGKCVTSGSGQMCDCIGHWTGEFCQDNVCRGH
;
A
#
# COMPACT_ATOMS: atom_id res chain seq x y z
N MET A 1 7.89 28.50 16.17
CA MET A 1 7.60 27.40 15.23
C MET A 1 7.44 26.14 16.07
N THR A 2 6.27 25.53 16.05
CA THR A 2 5.92 24.41 16.92
C THR A 2 6.48 23.12 16.33
N ASN A 3 7.45 22.50 17.03
CA ASN A 3 7.96 21.18 16.66
C ASN A 3 6.88 20.12 16.97
N MET A 4 5.96 19.94 16.04
CA MET A 4 4.92 18.92 16.17
C MET A 4 5.48 17.58 15.70
N TYR A 5 5.69 16.67 16.65
CA TYR A 5 6.17 15.31 16.40
C TYR A 5 5.03 14.30 16.23
N TYR A 6 3.87 14.59 16.82
CA TYR A 6 2.70 13.70 16.83
C TYR A 6 1.47 14.47 16.36
N LEU A 7 0.76 13.93 15.37
CA LEU A 7 -0.50 14.46 14.90
C LEU A 7 -1.55 13.35 14.99
N LYS A 8 -2.55 13.59 15.85
CA LYS A 8 -3.64 12.66 16.15
C LYS A 8 -4.95 13.18 15.57
N LEU A 9 -5.41 12.55 14.49
CA LEU A 9 -6.62 12.88 13.75
C LEU A 9 -7.55 11.66 13.60
N GLN A 10 -7.30 10.59 14.35
CA GLN A 10 -8.10 9.37 14.31
C GLN A 10 -9.53 9.59 14.82
N ASN A 11 -10.48 8.76 14.34
CA ASN A 11 -11.91 8.82 14.69
C ASN A 11 -12.57 10.16 14.36
N ASN A 12 -12.27 10.72 13.19
CA ASN A 12 -12.93 11.91 12.64
C ASN A 12 -13.67 11.57 11.35
N GLU A 13 -14.18 12.59 10.66
CA GLU A 13 -14.89 12.44 9.39
C GLU A 13 -14.07 12.90 8.18
N ILE A 14 -12.73 12.86 8.26
CA ILE A 14 -11.85 13.32 7.19
C ILE A 14 -12.07 12.44 5.96
N SER A 15 -12.64 13.01 4.91
CA SER A 15 -12.91 12.30 3.64
C SER A 15 -11.89 12.62 2.55
N THR A 16 -11.25 13.79 2.64
CA THR A 16 -10.31 14.29 1.65
C THR A 16 -9.02 14.75 2.31
N MET A 17 -7.88 14.38 1.71
CA MET A 17 -6.58 14.99 2.00
C MET A 17 -6.07 15.64 0.71
N SER A 18 -5.79 16.94 0.77
CA SER A 18 -5.16 17.64 -0.34
C SER A 18 -3.69 17.24 -0.44
N SER A 19 -3.12 17.33 -1.64
CA SER A 19 -1.67 17.31 -1.79
C SER A 19 -1.03 18.38 -0.90
N LEU A 20 0.18 18.13 -0.39
CA LEU A 20 0.95 19.04 0.45
C LEU A 20 0.32 19.39 1.81
N VAL A 21 -0.77 18.74 2.25
CA VAL A 21 -1.50 19.10 3.48
C VAL A 21 -0.62 19.09 4.74
N PHE A 22 0.44 18.28 4.76
CA PHE A 22 1.38 18.19 5.88
C PHE A 22 2.73 18.89 5.62
N MET A 23 2.88 19.65 4.53
CA MET A 23 4.18 20.22 4.11
C MET A 23 4.84 21.13 5.15
N ASN A 24 4.03 21.77 6.00
CA ASN A 24 4.52 22.70 7.04
C ASN A 24 4.83 21.99 8.36
N LEU A 25 4.85 20.65 8.38
CA LEU A 25 5.12 19.81 9.56
C LEU A 25 6.39 18.96 9.38
N PRO A 26 7.56 19.56 9.13
CA PRO A 26 8.77 18.82 8.76
C PRO A 26 9.33 17.93 9.89
N SER A 27 8.95 18.19 11.14
CA SER A 27 9.35 17.41 12.32
C SER A 27 8.39 16.29 12.68
N LEU A 28 7.31 16.08 11.91
CA LEU A 28 6.30 15.09 12.23
C LEU A 28 6.87 13.68 12.12
N GLN A 29 6.68 12.88 13.17
CA GLN A 29 7.16 11.50 13.28
C GLN A 29 6.02 10.48 13.33
N TYR A 30 4.86 10.87 13.87
CA TYR A 30 3.69 10.01 14.03
C TYR A 30 2.45 10.69 13.48
N LEU A 31 1.78 10.02 12.55
CA LEU A 31 0.52 10.47 11.96
C LEU A 31 -0.55 9.40 12.15
N HIS A 32 -1.56 9.74 12.94
CA HIS A 32 -2.73 8.92 13.20
C HIS A 32 -3.93 9.46 12.43
N LEU A 33 -4.43 8.68 11.49
CA LEU A 33 -5.59 8.97 10.63
C LEU A 33 -6.58 7.79 10.61
N GLU A 34 -6.46 6.87 11.56
CA GLU A 34 -7.32 5.69 11.66
C GLU A 34 -8.79 6.07 11.80
N ASN A 35 -9.69 5.22 11.29
CA ASN A 35 -11.14 5.38 11.41
C ASN A 35 -11.63 6.76 10.94
N ASN A 36 -11.22 7.14 9.73
CA ASN A 36 -11.73 8.30 9.00
C ASN A 36 -12.46 7.82 7.73
N LYS A 37 -12.77 8.73 6.80
CA LYS A 37 -13.51 8.44 5.55
C LYS A 37 -12.64 8.65 4.30
N ILE A 38 -11.31 8.58 4.44
CA ILE A 38 -10.35 8.89 3.35
C ILE A 38 -10.51 7.87 2.24
N GLN A 39 -10.64 8.33 0.99
CA GLN A 39 -10.85 7.46 -0.18
C GLN A 39 -9.64 7.36 -1.11
N LEU A 40 -8.81 8.40 -1.12
CA LEU A 40 -7.72 8.57 -2.07
C LEU A 40 -6.50 9.15 -1.34
N LEU A 41 -5.35 8.52 -1.53
CA LEU A 41 -4.07 9.12 -1.19
C LEU A 41 -3.48 9.75 -2.45
N LYS A 42 -3.43 11.08 -2.46
CA LYS A 42 -2.91 11.84 -3.60
C LYS A 42 -1.39 11.83 -3.64
N SER A 43 -0.83 12.03 -4.82
CA SER A 43 0.59 12.35 -5.00
C SER A 43 0.97 13.52 -4.09
N ASN A 44 2.16 13.44 -3.51
CA ASN A 44 2.73 14.49 -2.66
C ASN A 44 1.92 14.79 -1.38
N THR A 45 1.01 13.91 -0.95
CA THR A 45 0.34 14.05 0.36
C THR A 45 1.37 14.09 1.50
N PHE A 46 2.42 13.27 1.42
CA PHE A 46 3.51 13.20 2.40
C PHE A 46 4.85 13.74 1.89
N VAL A 47 4.83 14.71 0.97
CA VAL A 47 6.05 15.29 0.41
C VAL A 47 6.93 15.91 1.51
N ASN A 48 8.24 15.75 1.40
CA ASN A 48 9.24 16.26 2.35
C ASN A 48 9.06 15.82 3.81
N MET A 49 8.21 14.81 4.08
CA MET A 49 8.03 14.25 5.42
C MET A 49 9.09 13.19 5.73
N THR A 50 10.36 13.56 5.60
CA THR A 50 11.50 12.64 5.73
C THR A 50 11.65 12.07 7.15
N ASN A 51 11.16 12.78 8.17
CA ASN A 51 11.18 12.35 9.57
C ASN A 51 9.96 11.49 9.98
N LEU A 52 9.04 11.18 9.07
CA LEU A 52 7.82 10.46 9.40
C LEU A 52 8.10 8.96 9.52
N TYR A 53 7.97 8.43 10.73
CA TYR A 53 8.26 7.03 11.05
C TYR A 53 7.00 6.15 11.04
N TYR A 54 5.85 6.70 11.45
CA TYR A 54 4.62 5.94 11.64
C TYR A 54 3.44 6.64 10.96
N ILE A 55 2.79 5.93 10.05
CA ILE A 55 1.54 6.34 9.42
C ILE A 55 0.49 5.28 9.69
N TYR A 56 -0.61 5.68 10.31
CA TYR A 56 -1.74 4.81 10.56
C TYR A 56 -2.97 5.30 9.81
N LEU A 57 -3.41 4.54 8.81
CA LEU A 57 -4.55 4.81 7.93
C LEU A 57 -5.61 3.70 8.01
N SER A 58 -5.55 2.88 9.06
CA SER A 58 -6.46 1.77 9.29
C SER A 58 -7.93 2.19 9.34
N GLY A 59 -8.83 1.37 8.78
CA GLY A 59 -10.28 1.64 8.89
C GLY A 59 -10.72 2.90 8.13
N ASN A 60 -10.10 3.18 6.99
CA ASN A 60 -10.54 4.21 6.05
C ASN A 60 -11.24 3.55 4.85
N ASN A 61 -11.56 4.34 3.82
CA ASN A 61 -12.18 3.85 2.58
C ASN A 61 -11.21 3.97 1.38
N ILE A 62 -9.90 3.83 1.63
CA ILE A 62 -8.86 4.06 0.61
C ILE A 62 -8.95 2.94 -0.44
N SER A 63 -9.36 3.31 -1.65
CA SER A 63 -9.40 2.39 -2.79
C SER A 63 -8.28 2.65 -3.79
N HIS A 64 -7.71 3.85 -3.81
CA HIS A 64 -6.65 4.22 -4.74
C HIS A 64 -5.53 5.01 -4.04
N ILE A 65 -4.31 4.75 -4.48
CA ILE A 65 -3.08 5.39 -4.01
C ILE A 65 -2.36 5.86 -5.27
N GLU A 66 -2.25 7.17 -5.45
CA GLU A 66 -1.57 7.74 -6.59
C GLU A 66 -0.07 7.50 -6.51
N GLU A 67 0.58 7.54 -7.69
CA GLU A 67 2.02 7.46 -7.80
C GLU A 67 2.71 8.51 -6.90
N HIS A 68 3.84 8.12 -6.29
CA HIS A 68 4.62 8.97 -5.39
C HIS A 68 3.90 9.46 -4.12
N ALA A 69 2.70 8.97 -3.77
CA ALA A 69 2.06 9.32 -2.49
C ALA A 69 3.00 9.13 -1.29
N PHE A 70 3.84 8.08 -1.32
CA PHE A 70 4.83 7.73 -0.28
C PHE A 70 6.30 7.89 -0.70
N GLY A 71 6.58 8.48 -1.87
CA GLY A 71 7.91 8.43 -2.50
C GLY A 71 9.04 9.03 -1.66
N ASN A 72 8.77 10.09 -0.89
CA ASN A 72 9.79 10.80 -0.10
C ASN A 72 9.95 10.30 1.34
N LEU A 73 9.27 9.24 1.74
CA LEU A 73 9.20 8.80 3.13
C LEU A 73 10.40 7.94 3.56
N THR A 74 11.62 8.48 3.50
CA THR A 74 12.87 7.72 3.70
C THR A 74 13.01 7.05 5.07
N SER A 75 12.40 7.60 6.13
CA SER A 75 12.50 7.05 7.50
C SER A 75 11.28 6.24 7.93
N LEU A 76 10.30 6.04 7.06
CA LEU A 76 9.06 5.34 7.40
C LEU A 76 9.37 3.92 7.87
N SER A 77 9.01 3.62 9.11
CA SER A 77 9.18 2.30 9.70
C SER A 77 7.86 1.54 9.76
N THR A 78 6.70 2.21 9.87
CA THR A 78 5.40 1.54 9.93
C THR A 78 4.37 2.25 9.09
N LEU A 79 3.69 1.49 8.24
CA LEU A 79 2.53 1.93 7.47
C LEU A 79 1.38 0.97 7.73
N SER A 80 0.29 1.45 8.31
CA SER A 80 -0.91 0.65 8.52
C SER A 80 -2.00 1.05 7.53
N LEU A 81 -2.35 0.13 6.62
CA LEU A 81 -3.44 0.29 5.64
C LEU A 81 -4.54 -0.74 5.85
N THR A 82 -4.55 -1.41 7.01
CA THR A 82 -5.56 -2.39 7.38
C THR A 82 -6.99 -1.88 7.19
N SER A 83 -7.90 -2.76 6.79
CA SER A 83 -9.32 -2.42 6.63
C SER A 83 -9.56 -1.23 5.68
N ASN A 84 -8.92 -1.26 4.51
CA ASN A 84 -9.18 -0.36 3.39
C ASN A 84 -9.51 -1.18 2.12
N PRO A 85 -10.47 -0.75 1.29
CA PRO A 85 -10.88 -1.44 0.07
C PRO A 85 -9.93 -1.16 -1.11
N LEU A 86 -8.63 -1.44 -0.95
CA LEU A 86 -7.62 -1.16 -1.98
C LEU A 86 -7.96 -1.86 -3.31
N ASN A 87 -7.96 -1.11 -4.40
CA ASN A 87 -8.17 -1.64 -5.74
C ASN A 87 -6.96 -2.47 -6.17
N CYS A 88 -7.18 -3.76 -6.36
CA CYS A 88 -6.16 -4.68 -6.84
C CYS A 88 -6.18 -4.77 -8.37
N ASN A 89 -5.60 -3.76 -9.03
CA ASN A 89 -5.41 -3.70 -10.47
C ASN A 89 -4.13 -2.92 -10.79
N CYS A 90 -3.78 -2.77 -12.07
CA CYS A 90 -2.51 -2.13 -12.44
C CYS A 90 -2.30 -0.71 -11.94
N SER A 91 -3.37 0.02 -11.59
CA SER A 91 -3.24 1.37 -11.02
C SER A 91 -2.51 1.39 -9.67
N ILE A 92 -2.49 0.26 -8.92
CA ILE A 92 -1.77 0.15 -7.65
C ILE A 92 -0.30 -0.23 -7.82
N TYR A 93 0.12 -0.56 -9.04
CA TYR A 93 1.47 -1.05 -9.33
C TYR A 93 2.59 -0.11 -8.84
N PRO A 94 2.51 1.23 -8.96
CA PRO A 94 3.58 2.11 -8.46
C PRO A 94 3.76 2.03 -6.94
N PHE A 95 2.65 1.98 -6.20
CA PHE A 95 2.69 1.73 -4.75
C PHE A 95 3.27 0.35 -4.43
N TRP A 96 2.90 -0.65 -5.24
CA TRP A 96 3.36 -2.02 -5.06
C TRP A 96 4.86 -2.19 -5.29
N SER A 97 5.40 -1.58 -6.35
CA SER A 97 6.85 -1.51 -6.60
C SER A 97 7.59 -0.85 -5.44
N TRP A 98 7.10 0.32 -5.00
CA TRP A 98 7.67 1.04 -3.86
C TRP A 98 7.72 0.18 -2.59
N LEU A 99 6.69 -0.65 -2.36
CA LEU A 99 6.68 -1.53 -1.19
C LEU A 99 7.72 -2.66 -1.31
N ILE A 100 7.78 -3.33 -2.46
CA ILE A 100 8.71 -4.45 -2.70
C ILE A 100 10.16 -3.97 -2.61
N GLU A 101 10.48 -2.82 -3.20
CA GLU A 101 11.81 -2.21 -3.11
C GLU A 101 12.26 -2.03 -1.65
N ARG A 102 11.34 -1.60 -0.78
CA ARG A 102 11.63 -1.39 0.65
C ARG A 102 11.60 -2.65 1.50
N ALA A 103 10.94 -3.70 1.03
CA ALA A 103 10.92 -5.00 1.70
C ALA A 103 12.17 -5.84 1.40
N THR A 104 12.75 -5.68 0.22
CA THR A 104 13.83 -6.54 -0.30
C THR A 104 15.25 -6.01 -0.05
N ILE A 105 15.42 -4.72 0.27
CA ILE A 105 16.73 -4.15 0.62
C ILE A 105 17.05 -4.46 2.09
N GLY A 106 17.42 -5.72 2.34
CA GLY A 106 17.90 -6.20 3.63
C GLY A 106 19.39 -5.93 3.83
N THR A 107 19.80 -4.67 4.04
CA THR A 107 21.12 -4.35 4.60
C THR A 107 21.04 -3.05 5.42
N THR A 108 20.84 -3.21 6.73
CA THR A 108 20.96 -2.18 7.78
C THR A 108 20.16 -0.88 7.58
N ALA A 109 19.13 -0.72 8.43
CA ALA A 109 18.29 0.47 8.65
C ALA A 109 17.03 0.55 7.78
N VAL A 110 15.89 0.40 8.47
CA VAL A 110 14.50 0.63 8.04
C VAL A 110 13.82 -0.56 7.35
N PHE A 111 13.49 -1.58 8.15
CA PHE A 111 12.37 -2.46 7.81
C PHE A 111 11.09 -1.64 7.88
N VAL A 112 10.41 -1.43 6.75
CA VAL A 112 9.06 -0.87 6.76
C VAL A 112 8.10 -2.00 7.14
N LYS A 113 7.68 -2.01 8.40
CA LYS A 113 6.58 -2.82 8.89
C LYS A 113 5.28 -2.31 8.28
N VAL A 114 4.93 -2.83 7.11
CA VAL A 114 3.66 -2.50 6.48
C VAL A 114 2.58 -3.43 7.00
N LEU A 115 1.77 -2.91 7.91
CA LEU A 115 0.57 -3.56 8.42
C LEU A 115 -0.56 -3.32 7.41
N VAL A 116 -0.53 -4.07 6.33
CA VAL A 116 -1.72 -4.36 5.51
C VAL A 116 -2.22 -5.71 6.05
N LEU A 117 -3.45 -5.83 6.56
CA LEU A 117 -3.96 -7.13 7.04
C LEU A 117 -3.79 -8.14 5.89
N SER A 118 -3.21 -9.34 5.99
CA SER A 118 -2.66 -10.18 7.06
C SER A 118 -3.49 -10.38 8.34
N LYS A 119 -3.85 -11.63 8.59
CA LYS A 119 -4.70 -12.10 9.70
C LYS A 119 -3.80 -12.52 10.87
N MET A 120 -4.15 -12.11 12.10
CA MET A 120 -3.54 -12.63 13.34
C MET A 120 -4.13 -14.01 13.66
N TYR A 121 -3.28 -15.00 13.93
CA TYR A 121 -3.71 -16.30 14.46
C TYR A 121 -3.62 -16.32 15.99
N GLY A 122 -4.44 -17.16 16.62
CA GLY A 122 -4.62 -17.22 18.08
C GLY A 122 -3.41 -17.65 18.90
N ASP A 123 -2.27 -17.93 18.27
CA ASP A 123 -0.99 -18.26 18.89
C ASP A 123 -0.03 -17.06 19.02
N GLY A 124 -0.47 -15.87 18.61
CA GLY A 124 0.34 -14.64 18.67
C GLY A 124 1.23 -14.43 17.46
N THR A 125 1.10 -15.24 16.41
CA THR A 125 1.81 -15.04 15.13
C THR A 125 1.22 -13.86 14.35
N LEU A 126 2.06 -12.86 14.07
CA LEU A 126 1.77 -11.73 13.19
C LEU A 126 2.33 -12.02 11.79
N VAL A 127 1.45 -12.24 10.81
CA VAL A 127 1.84 -12.25 9.39
C VAL A 127 1.89 -10.79 8.93
N ILE A 128 2.90 -10.40 8.18
CA ILE A 128 2.87 -9.24 7.26
C ILE A 128 2.74 -9.86 5.88
N ALA A 129 1.83 -9.39 5.04
CA ALA A 129 1.72 -9.91 3.68
C ALA A 129 2.91 -9.45 2.82
N LEU A 130 4.04 -10.15 2.96
CA LEU A 130 5.11 -10.36 1.99
C LEU A 130 5.26 -11.88 1.91
N CYS A 131 4.75 -12.52 0.86
CA CYS A 131 4.89 -13.97 0.69
C CYS A 131 6.36 -14.35 0.44
N LEU A 132 6.97 -15.06 1.38
CA LEU A 132 8.17 -15.89 1.18
C LEU A 132 7.91 -17.25 1.83
N ASP A 133 7.24 -18.12 1.06
CA ASP A 133 7.18 -19.60 1.02
C ASP A 133 6.73 -20.36 2.31
N THR A 134 5.95 -21.45 2.31
CA THR A 134 5.67 -22.50 1.31
C THR A 134 4.20 -23.01 1.31
N LEU A 135 3.27 -22.42 2.07
CA LEU A 135 1.85 -22.89 2.12
C LEU A 135 0.78 -21.79 2.29
N GLY A 136 1.10 -20.49 2.19
CA GLY A 136 0.18 -19.41 2.61
C GLY A 136 0.24 -18.14 1.77
N LYS A 137 -0.89 -17.85 1.11
CA LYS A 137 -1.18 -16.73 0.19
C LYS A 137 -1.36 -15.41 0.96
N CYS A 138 -0.73 -14.33 0.54
CA CYS A 138 -0.82 -13.03 1.21
C CYS A 138 -0.69 -11.86 0.22
N ILE A 139 -1.74 -11.02 0.19
CA ILE A 139 -2.33 -10.37 -1.00
C ILE A 139 -2.88 -11.48 -1.92
N PRO A 140 -4.06 -11.39 -2.60
CA PRO A 140 -4.40 -12.44 -3.58
C PRO A 140 -3.14 -12.61 -4.44
N ASP A 141 -2.63 -13.83 -4.66
CA ASP A 141 -1.29 -14.22 -5.21
C ASP A 141 -0.88 -13.59 -6.57
N ASN A 142 -1.35 -12.39 -6.84
CA ASN A 142 -2.17 -12.09 -7.99
C ASN A 142 -2.49 -10.57 -8.08
N CYS A 143 -1.89 -9.74 -7.23
CA CYS A 143 -2.02 -8.29 -7.28
C CYS A 143 -0.74 -7.66 -7.80
N PRO A 144 -0.82 -6.72 -8.75
CA PRO A 144 -2.02 -6.24 -9.45
C PRO A 144 -2.58 -7.20 -10.52
N CYS A 145 -1.80 -8.19 -10.97
CA CYS A 145 -2.19 -9.17 -11.98
C CYS A 145 -2.02 -10.59 -11.45
N PHE A 146 -2.99 -11.46 -11.77
CA PHE A 146 -3.07 -12.85 -11.33
C PHE A 146 -2.03 -13.71 -12.06
N ASN A 147 -1.60 -14.79 -11.41
CA ASN A 147 -0.84 -15.90 -11.99
C ASN A 147 0.44 -15.47 -12.73
N GLY A 148 1.15 -14.46 -12.22
CA GLY A 148 2.40 -13.97 -12.80
C GLY A 148 2.24 -13.05 -14.01
N GLY A 149 1.01 -12.57 -14.27
CA GLY A 149 0.78 -11.51 -15.25
C GLY A 149 1.53 -10.22 -14.91
N LYS A 150 1.81 -9.39 -15.93
CA LYS A 150 2.54 -8.13 -15.79
C LYS A 150 1.66 -6.95 -16.13
N CYS A 151 1.79 -5.86 -15.38
CA CYS A 151 1.15 -4.62 -15.79
C CYS A 151 1.86 -4.01 -16.98
N VAL A 152 1.10 -3.76 -18.05
CA VAL A 152 1.56 -3.12 -19.27
C VAL A 152 0.67 -1.93 -19.62
N THR A 153 1.26 -0.94 -20.30
CA THR A 153 0.51 0.20 -20.82
C THR A 153 -0.03 -0.15 -22.21
N SER A 154 -1.35 -0.09 -22.38
CA SER A 154 -2.04 -0.23 -23.66
C SER A 154 -2.77 1.08 -24.00
N GLY A 155 -3.17 1.26 -25.26
CA GLY A 155 -3.84 2.48 -25.73
C GLY A 155 -5.16 2.83 -25.01
N SER A 156 -5.71 1.90 -24.22
CA SER A 156 -6.91 2.08 -23.38
C SER A 156 -6.62 2.25 -21.88
N GLY A 157 -5.35 2.24 -21.44
CA GLY A 157 -4.95 2.31 -20.03
C GLY A 157 -3.96 1.21 -19.62
N GLN A 158 -3.72 1.07 -18.32
CA GLN A 158 -2.90 -0.02 -17.78
C GLN A 158 -3.73 -1.30 -17.67
N MET A 159 -3.20 -2.42 -18.16
CA MET A 159 -3.86 -3.73 -18.13
C MET A 159 -2.87 -4.85 -17.80
N CYS A 160 -3.38 -6.03 -17.45
CA CYS A 160 -2.56 -7.20 -17.22
C CYS A 160 -2.22 -7.93 -18.52
N ASP A 161 -0.93 -8.12 -18.77
CA ASP A 161 -0.38 -9.01 -19.79
C ASP A 161 -0.21 -10.40 -19.17
N CYS A 162 -1.04 -11.35 -19.60
CA CYS A 162 -1.12 -12.69 -19.02
C CYS A 162 -0.11 -13.64 -19.64
N ILE A 163 0.46 -14.51 -18.80
CA ILE A 163 1.43 -15.51 -19.26
C ILE A 163 0.78 -16.89 -19.45
N GLY A 164 1.22 -17.62 -20.49
CA GLY A 164 0.80 -19.00 -20.72
C GLY A 164 -0.69 -19.15 -21.06
N HIS A 165 -1.42 -19.89 -20.24
CA HIS A 165 -2.83 -20.25 -20.46
C HIS A 165 -3.81 -19.43 -19.59
N TRP A 166 -3.33 -18.35 -18.98
CA TRP A 166 -4.14 -17.44 -18.19
C TRP A 166 -4.72 -16.32 -19.05
N THR A 167 -5.96 -15.94 -18.78
CA THR A 167 -6.72 -14.91 -19.51
C THR A 167 -7.60 -14.11 -18.54
N GLY A 168 -8.37 -13.15 -19.08
CA GLY A 168 -9.20 -12.23 -18.28
C GLY A 168 -8.47 -10.92 -17.97
N GLU A 169 -9.23 -9.90 -17.56
CA GLU A 169 -8.72 -8.54 -17.29
C GLU A 169 -7.56 -8.51 -16.29
N PHE A 170 -7.56 -9.43 -15.33
CA PHE A 170 -6.54 -9.57 -14.31
C PHE A 170 -5.77 -10.88 -14.41
N CYS A 171 -5.85 -11.65 -15.50
CA CYS A 171 -5.25 -12.98 -15.64
C CYS A 171 -5.82 -14.07 -14.70
N GLN A 172 -7.08 -13.92 -14.30
CA GLN A 172 -7.75 -14.82 -13.34
C GLN A 172 -8.28 -16.12 -13.95
N ASP A 173 -8.46 -16.17 -15.27
CA ASP A 173 -9.18 -17.25 -15.96
C ASP A 173 -8.21 -18.28 -16.57
N ASN A 174 -8.43 -19.56 -16.30
CA ASN A 174 -7.60 -20.66 -16.83
C ASN A 174 -8.26 -21.31 -18.05
N VAL A 175 -7.64 -21.19 -19.23
CA VAL A 175 -8.20 -21.72 -20.48
C VAL A 175 -8.08 -23.25 -20.58
N CYS A 176 -7.15 -23.88 -19.85
CA CYS A 176 -6.94 -25.33 -19.87
C CYS A 176 -7.88 -26.12 -18.94
N ARG A 177 -8.80 -25.47 -18.22
CA ARG A 177 -9.80 -26.15 -17.37
C ARG A 177 -11.08 -26.57 -18.09
N GLY A 178 -11.16 -26.38 -19.40
CA GLY A 178 -12.25 -26.90 -20.22
C GLY A 178 -11.77 -28.05 -21.10
N HIS A 179 -11.84 -29.29 -20.58
CA HIS A 179 -12.22 -30.53 -21.28
C HIS A 179 -12.30 -31.70 -20.29
#